data_AF-A0A933DB14-F1
#
_entry.id   AF-A0A933DB14-F1
#
_cell.length_a   1.000
_cell.length_b   1.000
_cell.length_c   1.000
_cell.angle_alpha   90.00
_cell.angle_beta   90.00
_cell.angle_gamma   90.00
#
_symmetry.space_group_name_H-M   'P 1'
#
loop_
_entity.id
_entity.type
_entity.pdbx_description
1 polymer ?
#
loop_
_entity_poly.entity_id
_entity_poly.type
_entity_poly.pdbx_seq_one_letter_code
_entity_poly.pdbx_strand_id
1 'polypeptide(L)'
;MSDKSFLSRLPDPGRPLLEVKGIDLVERLGMEAVRGVVCDIMAGVNVRTATEALTRKRITLLNVALLVMYLRAQRDFGPLGRDVTSAVRAELELGGMPPSEKRVLWWMLGLTKKQIDNVLRSDPDAWDDYIEKFSDAISDTVKEAEKTHGELNGSLSVGGEDKQIPIDWRWAIHLMTAVGAQTLATRGSEKSMYGKFFEKLILGGILHVLGLRLISEGSSVSDNVYWLSSRGRKRESDATALFDKGIGIRFDIGFIGVGNTEISLDKVSRFEREIEMGGKSKFMHTIIIVDRIGDRSRIVELAKEIDGTILQMSSKNWPIQLAAKLEEIVDGFESPFKEMDDEETVSYIRKRITTAPFDEILKIVQEEPNDNDPGGDPEAPTEAEE
;
A
#
# COMPACT_ATOMS: atom_id res chain seq x y z
N MET A 1 -3.02 20.36 -25.97
CA MET A 1 -2.92 18.88 -25.95
C MET A 1 -3.37 18.38 -27.31
N SER A 2 -2.58 17.53 -27.95
CA SER A 2 -2.93 16.93 -29.24
C SER A 2 -4.29 16.22 -29.14
N ASP A 3 -5.13 16.37 -30.16
CA ASP A 3 -6.43 15.67 -30.29
C ASP A 3 -6.29 14.13 -30.28
N LYS A 4 -5.05 13.62 -30.28
CA LYS A 4 -4.65 12.21 -30.29
C LYS A 4 -3.87 11.77 -29.03
N SER A 5 -4.39 12.05 -27.84
CA SER A 5 -3.84 11.51 -26.58
C SER A 5 -4.53 10.19 -26.20
N PHE A 6 -3.76 9.13 -25.90
CA PHE A 6 -4.32 7.88 -25.37
C PHE A 6 -4.94 8.08 -23.98
N LEU A 7 -4.33 8.91 -23.13
CA LEU A 7 -4.85 9.17 -21.78
C LEU A 7 -6.22 9.82 -21.76
N SER A 8 -6.49 10.71 -22.71
CA SER A 8 -7.82 11.32 -22.85
C SER A 8 -8.93 10.31 -23.18
N ARG A 9 -8.57 9.07 -23.57
CA ARG A 9 -9.52 8.00 -23.87
C ARG A 9 -9.80 7.10 -22.68
N LEU A 10 -8.99 7.19 -21.61
CA LEU A 10 -9.26 6.53 -20.34
C LEU A 10 -10.60 7.06 -19.77
N PRO A 11 -11.57 6.19 -19.44
CA PRO A 11 -12.84 6.64 -18.91
C PRO A 11 -12.69 7.25 -17.52
N ASP A 12 -13.52 8.24 -17.19
CA ASP A 12 -13.44 8.98 -15.92
C ASP A 12 -13.49 8.08 -14.68
N PRO A 13 -14.33 7.02 -14.60
CA PRO A 13 -14.29 6.08 -13.47
C PRO A 13 -12.95 5.34 -13.30
N GLY A 14 -12.12 5.28 -14.35
CA GLY A 14 -10.80 4.67 -14.36
C GLY A 14 -9.71 5.53 -13.72
N ARG A 15 -9.78 6.86 -13.87
CA ARG A 15 -8.74 7.80 -13.40
C ARG A 15 -8.50 7.73 -11.89
N PRO A 16 -9.54 7.73 -11.03
CA PRO A 16 -9.35 7.59 -9.59
C PRO A 16 -8.77 6.22 -9.20
N LEU A 17 -8.75 5.21 -10.06
CA LEU A 17 -8.19 3.90 -9.73
C LEU A 17 -6.66 3.84 -9.94
N LEU A 18 -6.08 4.82 -10.65
CA LEU A 18 -4.63 4.90 -10.92
C LEU A 18 -3.84 5.27 -9.65
N GLU A 19 -4.42 6.11 -8.81
CA GLU A 19 -3.91 6.47 -7.48
C GLU A 19 -4.84 5.88 -6.43
N VAL A 20 -4.25 5.25 -5.43
CA VAL A 20 -5.00 4.90 -4.22
C VAL A 20 -4.17 5.40 -3.07
N LYS A 21 -4.66 6.46 -2.44
CA LYS A 21 -4.30 6.81 -1.07
C LYS A 21 -5.09 5.89 -0.14
N GLY A 22 -4.56 5.62 1.05
CA GLY A 22 -5.25 4.77 2.02
C GLY A 22 -6.68 5.23 2.34
N ILE A 23 -6.93 6.54 2.30
CA ILE A 23 -8.27 7.11 2.51
C ILE A 23 -9.25 6.79 1.36
N ASP A 24 -8.79 6.75 0.11
CA ASP A 24 -9.64 6.42 -1.05
C ASP A 24 -10.18 4.99 -0.93
N LEU A 25 -9.45 4.13 -0.20
CA LEU A 25 -9.88 2.79 0.15
C LEU A 25 -11.11 2.84 1.08
N VAL A 26 -11.10 3.72 2.09
CA VAL A 26 -12.21 3.90 3.04
C VAL A 26 -13.44 4.44 2.32
N GLU A 27 -13.28 5.48 1.51
CA GLU A 27 -14.40 6.09 0.77
C GLU A 27 -15.08 5.11 -0.20
N ARG A 28 -14.29 4.23 -0.83
CA ARG A 28 -14.80 3.28 -1.84
C ARG A 28 -15.35 1.98 -1.27
N LEU A 29 -14.88 1.58 -0.09
CA LEU A 29 -15.25 0.30 0.52
C LEU A 29 -16.18 0.45 1.72
N GLY A 30 -16.19 1.63 2.33
CA GLY A 30 -16.86 1.89 3.60
C GLY A 30 -16.01 1.47 4.81
N MET A 31 -16.20 2.20 5.91
CA MET A 31 -15.49 1.96 7.17
C MET A 31 -15.72 0.54 7.74
N GLU A 32 -16.89 -0.05 7.49
CA GLU A 32 -17.20 -1.41 7.96
C GLU A 32 -16.28 -2.47 7.34
N ALA A 33 -15.94 -2.33 6.05
CA ALA A 33 -14.99 -3.24 5.41
C ALA A 33 -13.59 -3.11 6.01
N VAL A 34 -13.17 -1.87 6.33
CA VAL A 34 -11.88 -1.58 6.97
C VAL A 34 -11.84 -2.16 8.38
N ARG A 35 -12.90 -1.96 9.18
CA ARG A 35 -13.07 -2.57 10.51
C ARG A 35 -12.97 -4.10 10.43
N GLY A 36 -13.63 -4.71 9.44
CA GLY A 36 -13.55 -6.14 9.19
C GLY A 36 -12.13 -6.63 8.97
N VAL A 37 -11.37 -5.98 8.08
CA VAL A 37 -9.97 -6.32 7.80
C VAL A 37 -9.09 -6.19 9.06
N VAL A 38 -9.23 -5.10 9.81
CA VAL A 38 -8.47 -4.90 11.06
C VAL A 38 -8.80 -5.99 12.08
N CYS A 39 -10.09 -6.35 12.21
CA CYS A 39 -10.54 -7.40 13.12
C CYS A 39 -10.00 -8.78 12.71
N ASP A 40 -10.01 -9.10 11.41
CA ASP A 40 -9.46 -10.33 10.86
C ASP A 40 -7.97 -10.46 11.17
N ILE A 41 -7.21 -9.37 11.01
CA ILE A 41 -5.76 -9.37 11.32
C ILE A 41 -5.51 -9.52 12.82
N MET A 42 -6.33 -8.91 13.68
CA MET A 42 -6.27 -9.15 15.13
C MET A 42 -6.60 -10.61 15.49
N ALA A 43 -7.46 -11.27 14.72
CA ALA A 43 -7.75 -12.70 14.86
C ALA A 43 -6.69 -13.63 14.21
N GLY A 44 -5.56 -13.07 13.75
CA GLY A 44 -4.45 -13.82 13.16
C GLY A 44 -4.62 -14.17 11.67
N VAL A 45 -5.61 -13.59 10.99
CA VAL A 45 -5.71 -13.71 9.52
C VAL A 45 -4.58 -12.90 8.89
N ASN A 46 -3.88 -13.49 7.91
CA ASN A 46 -2.83 -12.78 7.22
C ASN A 46 -3.39 -11.55 6.47
N VAL A 47 -2.71 -10.40 6.60
CA VAL A 47 -3.12 -9.15 5.94
C VAL A 47 -3.36 -9.31 4.44
N ARG A 48 -2.55 -10.11 3.74
CA ARG A 48 -2.70 -10.29 2.29
C ARG A 48 -4.00 -10.99 1.97
N THR A 49 -4.38 -11.99 2.76
CA THR A 49 -5.67 -12.67 2.62
C THR A 49 -6.80 -11.69 2.88
N ALA A 50 -6.69 -10.88 3.93
CA ALA A 50 -7.71 -9.90 4.30
C ALA A 50 -7.90 -8.80 3.23
N THR A 51 -6.83 -8.39 2.53
CA THR A 51 -6.90 -7.33 1.51
C THR A 51 -7.09 -7.84 0.08
N GLU A 52 -6.94 -9.13 -0.20
CA GLU A 52 -6.93 -9.67 -1.56
C GLU A 52 -8.25 -9.43 -2.32
N ALA A 53 -9.39 -9.47 -1.63
CA ALA A 53 -10.68 -9.12 -2.24
C ALA A 53 -10.69 -7.67 -2.77
N LEU A 54 -10.03 -6.76 -2.05
CA LEU A 54 -9.91 -5.34 -2.39
C LEU A 54 -9.03 -5.17 -3.64
N THR A 55 -7.88 -5.84 -3.64
CA THR A 55 -6.95 -5.90 -4.77
C THR A 55 -7.64 -6.40 -6.04
N ARG A 56 -8.36 -7.53 -5.95
CA ARG A 56 -9.08 -8.10 -7.10
C ARG A 56 -10.13 -7.15 -7.65
N LYS A 57 -10.91 -6.48 -6.78
CA LYS A 57 -11.93 -5.53 -7.20
C LYS A 57 -11.31 -4.37 -7.99
N ARG A 58 -10.21 -3.79 -7.49
CA ARG A 58 -9.52 -2.68 -8.18
C ARG A 58 -8.93 -3.11 -9.52
N ILE A 59 -8.24 -4.26 -9.57
CA ILE A 59 -7.67 -4.79 -10.83
C ILE A 59 -8.78 -5.00 -11.85
N THR A 60 -9.90 -5.59 -11.45
CA THR A 60 -11.02 -5.84 -12.36
C THR A 60 -11.59 -4.54 -12.93
N LEU A 61 -11.76 -3.50 -12.10
CA LEU A 61 -12.23 -2.20 -12.56
C LEU A 61 -11.22 -1.51 -13.49
N LEU A 62 -9.93 -1.64 -13.23
CA LEU A 62 -8.87 -1.13 -14.11
C LEU A 62 -8.82 -1.88 -15.44
N ASN A 63 -9.06 -3.20 -15.45
CA ASN A 63 -9.17 -3.98 -16.68
C ASN A 63 -10.31 -3.47 -17.57
N VAL A 64 -11.47 -3.19 -16.97
CA VAL A 64 -12.61 -2.59 -17.69
C VAL A 64 -12.25 -1.21 -18.23
N ALA A 65 -11.58 -0.37 -17.44
CA ALA A 65 -11.15 0.95 -17.89
C ALA A 65 -10.15 0.88 -19.06
N LEU A 66 -9.19 -0.05 -19.02
CA LEU A 66 -8.25 -0.29 -20.12
C LEU A 66 -8.96 -0.81 -21.37
N LEU A 67 -9.89 -1.76 -21.24
CA LEU A 67 -10.69 -2.24 -22.36
C LEU A 67 -11.41 -1.08 -23.06
N VAL A 68 -12.12 -0.24 -22.30
CA VAL A 68 -12.83 0.93 -22.84
C VAL A 68 -11.86 1.93 -23.49
N MET A 69 -10.70 2.17 -22.87
CA MET A 69 -9.67 3.04 -23.44
C MET A 69 -9.16 2.50 -24.79
N TYR A 70 -8.86 1.20 -24.88
CA TYR A 70 -8.39 0.56 -26.11
C TYR A 70 -9.43 0.57 -27.22
N LEU A 71 -10.71 0.40 -26.88
CA LEU A 71 -11.81 0.53 -27.83
C LEU A 71 -11.89 1.97 -28.39
N ARG A 72 -11.87 2.97 -27.51
CA ARG A 72 -11.89 4.38 -27.93
C ARG A 72 -10.65 4.76 -28.74
N ALA A 73 -9.47 4.25 -28.39
CA ALA A 73 -8.24 4.45 -29.13
C ALA A 73 -8.32 3.83 -30.54
N GLN A 74 -8.78 2.59 -30.67
CA GLN A 74 -8.99 1.93 -31.98
C GLN A 74 -9.99 2.72 -32.84
N ARG A 75 -11.06 3.25 -32.23
CA ARG A 75 -12.06 4.07 -32.93
C ARG A 75 -11.47 5.38 -33.46
N ASP A 76 -10.68 6.06 -32.65
CA ASP A 76 -10.21 7.42 -32.94
C ASP A 76 -8.90 7.43 -33.75
N PHE A 77 -8.04 6.42 -33.59
CA PHE A 77 -6.72 6.35 -34.21
C PHE A 77 -6.61 5.29 -35.31
N GLY A 78 -7.61 4.41 -35.45
CA GLY A 78 -7.59 3.29 -36.39
C GLY A 78 -6.89 2.06 -35.81
N PRO A 79 -6.55 1.07 -36.66
CA PRO A 79 -5.91 -0.17 -36.23
C PRO A 79 -4.67 0.07 -35.40
N LEU A 80 -4.64 -0.48 -34.18
CA LEU A 80 -3.49 -0.36 -33.30
C LEU A 80 -2.29 -1.15 -33.88
N GLY A 81 -1.36 -0.43 -34.53
CA GLY A 81 -0.19 -0.97 -35.22
C GLY A 81 1.16 -0.64 -34.56
N ARG A 82 2.26 -0.83 -35.30
CA ARG A 82 3.62 -0.40 -34.91
C ARG A 82 3.69 1.10 -34.55
N ASP A 83 2.80 1.90 -35.14
CA ASP A 83 2.72 3.34 -34.87
C ASP A 83 2.20 3.65 -33.46
N VAL A 84 1.51 2.71 -32.80
CA VAL A 84 0.97 2.93 -31.45
C VAL A 84 2.06 2.97 -30.41
N THR A 85 3.06 2.09 -30.48
CA THR A 85 4.16 2.05 -29.50
C THR A 85 4.99 3.33 -29.59
N SER A 86 5.26 3.79 -30.81
CA SER A 86 5.92 5.07 -31.07
C SER A 86 5.08 6.27 -30.63
N ALA A 87 3.76 6.26 -30.87
CA ALA A 87 2.86 7.32 -30.44
C ALA A 87 2.73 7.40 -28.91
N VAL A 88 2.66 6.26 -28.22
CA VAL A 88 2.65 6.19 -26.75
C VAL A 88 3.95 6.74 -26.18
N ARG A 89 5.10 6.43 -26.80
CA ARG A 89 6.39 7.02 -26.40
C ARG A 89 6.43 8.52 -26.62
N ALA A 90 6.00 9.00 -27.79
CA ALA A 90 5.93 10.43 -28.05
C ALA A 90 5.04 11.14 -27.01
N GLU A 91 3.92 10.53 -26.62
CA GLU A 91 3.07 11.08 -25.54
C GLU A 91 3.80 11.11 -24.18
N LEU A 92 4.59 10.08 -23.84
CA LEU A 92 5.44 10.08 -22.65
C LEU A 92 6.48 11.20 -22.64
N GLU A 93 7.07 11.51 -23.80
CA GLU A 93 8.11 12.53 -23.98
C GLU A 93 7.58 13.97 -23.91
N LEU A 94 6.30 14.20 -24.22
CA LEU A 94 5.68 15.53 -24.12
C LEU A 94 5.73 16.15 -22.71
N GLY A 95 5.95 15.33 -21.67
CA GLY A 95 6.10 15.80 -20.30
C GLY A 95 4.82 16.39 -19.68
N GLY A 96 4.93 16.94 -18.47
CA GLY A 96 3.81 17.62 -17.79
C GLY A 96 2.67 16.73 -17.24
N MET A 97 2.77 15.41 -17.39
CA MET A 97 1.75 14.48 -16.89
C MET A 97 2.00 14.04 -15.44
N PRO A 98 0.94 13.88 -14.62
CA PRO A 98 1.05 13.29 -13.29
C PRO A 98 1.66 11.88 -13.34
N PRO A 99 2.42 11.45 -12.31
CA PRO A 99 3.02 10.11 -12.25
C PRO A 99 2.00 8.97 -12.38
N SER A 100 0.76 9.17 -11.96
CA SER A 100 -0.33 8.22 -12.13
C SER A 100 -0.78 8.02 -13.56
N GLU A 101 -0.83 9.08 -14.35
CA GLU A 101 -1.22 9.00 -15.74
C GLU A 101 -0.10 8.37 -16.58
N LYS A 102 1.17 8.71 -16.30
CA LYS A 102 2.33 8.07 -16.94
C LYS A 102 2.31 6.54 -16.85
N ARG A 103 1.80 5.99 -15.73
CA ARG A 103 1.67 4.54 -15.54
C ARG A 103 0.80 3.87 -16.60
N VAL A 104 -0.27 4.53 -17.06
CA VAL A 104 -1.15 3.96 -18.09
C VAL A 104 -0.41 3.79 -19.40
N LEU A 105 0.37 4.80 -19.79
CA LEU A 105 1.21 4.74 -20.99
C LEU A 105 2.30 3.68 -20.86
N TRP A 106 2.91 3.52 -19.68
CA TRP A 106 3.84 2.41 -19.43
C TRP A 106 3.16 1.04 -19.57
N TRP A 107 1.94 0.88 -19.07
CA TRP A 107 1.19 -0.37 -19.23
C TRP A 107 0.94 -0.66 -20.71
N MET A 108 0.59 0.34 -21.53
CA MET A 108 0.43 0.15 -22.98
C MET A 108 1.70 -0.36 -23.66
N LEU A 109 2.87 -0.04 -23.09
CA LEU A 109 4.17 -0.55 -23.53
C LEU A 109 4.59 -1.85 -22.82
N GLY A 110 3.71 -2.48 -22.03
CA GLY A 110 4.03 -3.71 -21.29
C GLY A 110 4.98 -3.51 -20.10
N LEU A 111 5.13 -2.28 -19.62
CA LEU A 111 6.07 -1.90 -18.57
C LEU A 111 5.39 -1.55 -17.25
N THR A 112 6.06 -1.91 -16.16
CA THR A 112 5.82 -1.37 -14.82
C THR A 112 6.95 -0.41 -14.44
N LYS A 113 6.75 0.46 -13.44
CA LYS A 113 7.83 1.34 -12.92
C LYS A 113 9.11 0.55 -12.60
N LYS A 114 8.97 -0.58 -11.92
CA LYS A 114 10.11 -1.46 -11.58
C LYS A 114 10.82 -2.01 -12.82
N GLN A 115 10.10 -2.26 -13.91
CA GLN A 115 10.74 -2.67 -15.18
C GLN A 115 11.41 -1.49 -15.86
N ILE A 116 10.89 -0.27 -15.77
CA ILE A 116 11.61 0.92 -16.24
C ILE A 116 12.95 1.04 -15.47
N ASP A 117 12.90 0.92 -14.15
CA ASP A 117 14.09 1.02 -13.31
C ASP A 117 15.12 -0.09 -13.59
N ASN A 118 14.67 -1.33 -13.87
CA ASN A 118 15.55 -2.48 -14.01
C ASN A 118 15.95 -2.81 -15.44
N VAL A 119 15.02 -2.66 -16.39
CA VAL A 119 15.21 -3.02 -17.81
C VAL A 119 15.78 -1.82 -18.56
N LEU A 120 15.17 -0.66 -18.40
CA LEU A 120 15.63 0.56 -19.06
C LEU A 120 16.70 1.28 -18.24
N ARG A 121 16.89 0.91 -16.95
CA ARG A 121 17.89 1.52 -16.06
C ARG A 121 17.77 3.04 -15.96
N SER A 122 16.57 3.57 -16.23
CA SER A 122 16.32 5.01 -16.38
C SER A 122 17.18 5.69 -17.46
N ASP A 123 17.72 4.93 -18.41
CA ASP A 123 18.49 5.41 -19.55
C ASP A 123 17.54 5.84 -20.68
N PRO A 124 17.50 7.14 -21.05
CA PRO A 124 16.69 7.63 -22.16
C PRO A 124 16.99 6.94 -23.49
N ASP A 125 18.25 6.54 -23.72
CA ASP A 125 18.69 5.95 -24.98
C ASP A 125 18.26 4.47 -25.11
N ALA A 126 17.93 3.81 -23.99
CA ALA A 126 17.44 2.43 -23.98
C ALA A 126 15.99 2.30 -24.47
N TRP A 127 15.26 3.40 -24.62
CA TRP A 127 13.86 3.38 -25.05
C TRP A 127 13.70 2.99 -26.52
N ASP A 128 14.60 3.43 -27.42
CA ASP A 128 14.50 3.11 -28.85
C ASP A 128 14.60 1.61 -29.10
N ASP A 129 15.64 0.99 -28.54
CA ASP A 129 15.85 -0.45 -28.60
C ASP A 129 14.68 -1.23 -27.98
N TYR A 130 14.15 -0.75 -26.85
CA TYR A 130 13.00 -1.38 -26.21
C TYR A 130 11.73 -1.33 -27.09
N ILE A 131 11.39 -0.16 -27.64
CA ILE A 131 10.20 0.03 -28.47
C ILE A 131 10.26 -0.82 -29.73
N GLU A 132 11.43 -0.90 -30.37
CA GLU A 132 11.65 -1.75 -31.54
C GLU A 132 11.41 -3.23 -31.18
N LYS A 133 12.11 -3.75 -30.16
CA LYS A 133 11.98 -5.14 -29.71
C LYS A 133 10.57 -5.49 -29.27
N PHE A 134 9.90 -4.59 -28.56
CA PHE A 134 8.53 -4.78 -28.13
C PHE A 134 7.58 -4.88 -29.33
N SER A 135 7.72 -3.97 -30.30
CA SER A 135 6.88 -3.96 -31.51
C SER A 135 7.09 -5.20 -32.38
N ASP A 136 8.31 -5.70 -32.44
CA ASP A 136 8.67 -6.92 -33.16
C ASP A 136 8.11 -8.15 -32.46
N ALA A 137 8.27 -8.26 -31.15
CA ALA A 137 7.70 -9.34 -30.36
C ALA A 137 6.17 -9.44 -30.53
N ILE A 138 5.46 -8.31 -30.51
CA ILE A 138 4.01 -8.28 -30.78
C ILE A 138 3.72 -8.78 -32.20
N SER A 139 4.45 -8.30 -33.20
CA SER A 139 4.21 -8.65 -34.60
C SER A 139 4.48 -10.13 -34.90
N ASP A 140 5.53 -10.70 -34.30
CA ASP A 140 5.84 -12.11 -34.45
C ASP A 140 4.83 -13.00 -33.70
N THR A 141 4.38 -12.56 -32.51
CA THR A 141 3.30 -13.24 -31.78
C THR A 141 2.00 -13.25 -32.56
N VAL A 142 1.64 -12.16 -33.25
CA VAL A 142 0.46 -12.10 -34.13
C VAL A 142 0.57 -13.13 -35.25
N LYS A 143 1.70 -13.17 -35.97
CA LYS A 143 1.92 -14.15 -37.06
C LYS A 143 1.84 -15.59 -36.56
N GLU A 144 2.41 -15.86 -35.38
CA GLU A 144 2.38 -17.19 -34.77
C GLU A 144 0.96 -17.58 -34.35
N ALA A 145 0.20 -16.66 -33.75
CA ALA A 145 -1.19 -16.87 -33.38
C ALA A 145 -2.06 -17.14 -34.60
N GLU A 146 -1.91 -16.37 -35.68
CA GLU A 146 -2.61 -16.58 -36.95
C GLU A 146 -2.29 -17.95 -37.56
N LYS A 147 -1.00 -18.33 -37.57
CA LYS A 147 -0.56 -19.63 -38.07
C LYS A 147 -1.11 -20.80 -37.25
N THR A 148 -1.19 -20.65 -35.94
CA THR A 148 -1.50 -21.75 -35.01
C THR A 148 -3.01 -21.88 -34.74
N HIS A 149 -3.71 -20.75 -34.66
CA HIS A 149 -5.10 -20.66 -34.22
C HIS A 149 -6.03 -20.04 -35.26
N GLY A 150 -5.52 -19.61 -36.42
CA GLY A 150 -6.28 -18.90 -37.44
C GLY A 150 -6.40 -17.41 -37.14
N GLU A 151 -7.03 -16.67 -38.06
CA GLU A 151 -7.27 -15.24 -37.90
C GLU A 151 -8.29 -14.96 -36.78
N LEU A 152 -8.01 -13.96 -35.94
CA LEU A 152 -8.99 -13.39 -35.02
C LEU A 152 -9.63 -12.19 -35.72
N ASN A 153 -10.93 -12.28 -35.97
CA ASN A 153 -11.72 -11.21 -36.55
C ASN A 153 -13.01 -11.06 -35.74
N GLY A 154 -13.34 -9.83 -35.34
CA GLY A 154 -14.57 -9.56 -34.62
C GLY A 154 -14.85 -8.06 -34.51
N SER A 155 -15.92 -7.73 -33.80
CA SER A 155 -16.18 -6.35 -33.42
C SER A 155 -16.82 -6.24 -32.05
N LEU A 156 -16.52 -5.15 -31.36
CA LEU A 156 -17.05 -4.84 -30.03
C LEU A 156 -17.73 -3.46 -30.05
N SER A 157 -18.70 -3.27 -29.17
CA SER A 157 -19.33 -1.98 -28.89
C SER A 157 -19.59 -1.84 -27.39
N VAL A 158 -19.60 -0.60 -26.90
CA VAL A 158 -19.88 -0.27 -25.48
C VAL A 158 -20.88 0.87 -25.44
N GLY A 159 -21.92 0.74 -24.62
CA GLY A 159 -22.85 1.85 -24.32
C GLY A 159 -23.85 2.22 -25.42
N GLY A 160 -24.02 1.38 -26.45
CA GLY A 160 -25.02 1.63 -27.50
C GLY A 160 -24.66 2.73 -28.49
N GLU A 161 -23.42 3.25 -28.48
CA GLU A 161 -22.94 4.09 -29.58
C GLU A 161 -22.62 3.19 -30.79
N ASP A 162 -23.32 3.44 -31.90
CA ASP A 162 -23.52 2.59 -33.09
C ASP A 162 -22.27 2.21 -33.93
N LYS A 163 -21.04 2.41 -33.42
CA LYS A 163 -19.83 1.99 -34.14
C LYS A 163 -19.28 0.69 -33.56
N GLN A 164 -19.49 -0.38 -34.31
CA GLN A 164 -18.77 -1.64 -34.13
C GLN A 164 -17.27 -1.38 -34.36
N ILE A 165 -16.46 -1.59 -33.32
CA ILE A 165 -15.02 -1.38 -33.35
C ILE A 165 -14.37 -2.69 -33.74
N PRO A 166 -13.65 -2.77 -34.88
CA PRO A 166 -13.02 -4.01 -35.31
C PRO A 166 -11.91 -4.41 -34.35
N ILE A 167 -11.87 -5.69 -34.01
CA ILE A 167 -10.85 -6.31 -33.19
C ILE A 167 -10.15 -7.43 -33.95
N ASP A 168 -8.85 -7.51 -33.75
CA ASP A 168 -7.96 -8.52 -34.32
C ASP A 168 -6.95 -9.02 -33.27
N TRP A 169 -6.07 -9.94 -33.68
CA TRP A 169 -5.01 -10.46 -32.80
C TRP A 169 -4.12 -9.35 -32.25
N ARG A 170 -3.77 -8.37 -33.06
CA ARG A 170 -2.85 -7.30 -32.67
C ARG A 170 -3.46 -6.43 -31.57
N TRP A 171 -4.71 -6.02 -31.74
CA TRP A 171 -5.47 -5.28 -30.74
C TRP A 171 -5.56 -6.08 -29.43
N ALA A 172 -5.91 -7.36 -29.52
CA ALA A 172 -6.07 -8.22 -28.35
C ALA A 172 -4.75 -8.40 -27.58
N ILE A 173 -3.64 -8.66 -28.29
CA ILE A 173 -2.33 -8.87 -27.68
C ILE A 173 -1.82 -7.59 -27.00
N HIS A 174 -2.00 -6.41 -27.60
CA HIS A 174 -1.64 -5.15 -26.95
C HIS A 174 -2.47 -4.93 -25.66
N LEU A 175 -3.78 -5.14 -25.70
CA LEU A 175 -4.63 -5.02 -24.52
C LEU A 175 -4.22 -6.02 -23.42
N MET A 176 -4.01 -7.29 -23.77
CA MET A 176 -3.61 -8.33 -22.81
C MET A 176 -2.25 -8.03 -22.17
N THR A 177 -1.30 -7.54 -22.96
CA THR A 177 0.01 -7.08 -22.47
C THR A 177 -0.15 -5.94 -21.47
N ALA A 178 -0.99 -4.95 -21.78
CA ALA A 178 -1.27 -3.83 -20.89
C ALA A 178 -1.96 -4.25 -19.59
N VAL A 179 -2.94 -5.16 -19.68
CA VAL A 179 -3.60 -5.77 -18.51
C VAL A 179 -2.60 -6.53 -17.64
N GLY A 180 -1.67 -7.26 -18.25
CA GLY A 180 -0.60 -7.97 -17.53
C GLY A 180 0.31 -7.01 -16.75
N ALA A 181 0.79 -5.96 -17.40
CA ALA A 181 1.62 -4.92 -16.77
C ALA A 181 0.85 -4.18 -15.66
N GLN A 182 -0.39 -3.78 -15.92
CA GLN A 182 -1.27 -3.12 -14.96
C GLN A 182 -1.52 -4.00 -13.72
N THR A 183 -1.75 -5.30 -13.90
CA THR A 183 -1.97 -6.24 -12.80
C THR A 183 -0.75 -6.33 -11.89
N LEU A 184 0.45 -6.48 -12.47
CA LEU A 184 1.71 -6.54 -11.73
C LEU A 184 1.99 -5.23 -10.98
N ALA A 185 1.82 -4.08 -11.65
CA ALA A 185 2.01 -2.78 -11.05
C ALA A 185 1.04 -2.54 -9.88
N THR A 186 -0.23 -2.89 -10.06
CA THR A 186 -1.27 -2.69 -9.05
C THR A 186 -0.99 -3.53 -7.81
N ARG A 187 -0.74 -4.85 -7.98
CA ARG A 187 -0.39 -5.74 -6.87
C ARG A 187 0.87 -5.27 -6.13
N GLY A 188 1.88 -4.81 -6.87
CA GLY A 188 3.10 -4.25 -6.28
C GLY A 188 2.83 -3.00 -5.44
N SER A 189 2.06 -2.05 -5.99
CA SER A 189 1.73 -0.80 -5.31
C SER A 189 0.89 -1.00 -4.04
N GLU A 190 -0.05 -1.95 -4.08
CA GLU A 190 -0.95 -2.21 -2.95
C GLU A 190 -0.24 -2.89 -1.79
N LYS A 191 0.76 -3.72 -2.05
CA LYS A 191 1.59 -4.30 -0.98
C LYS A 191 2.19 -3.21 -0.08
N SER A 192 2.74 -2.15 -0.69
CA SER A 192 3.34 -1.04 0.05
C SER A 192 2.30 -0.12 0.67
N MET A 193 1.19 0.14 -0.03
CA MET A 193 0.13 1.03 0.45
C MET A 193 -0.66 0.41 1.61
N TYR A 194 -1.15 -0.83 1.46
CA TYR A 194 -1.85 -1.53 2.55
C TYR A 194 -0.96 -1.75 3.75
N GLY A 195 0.35 -1.96 3.54
CA GLY A 195 1.29 -2.10 4.65
C GLY A 195 1.22 -0.89 5.58
N LYS A 196 1.55 0.29 5.07
CA LYS A 196 1.54 1.52 5.88
C LYS A 196 0.14 1.88 6.39
N PHE A 197 -0.88 1.71 5.56
CA PHE A 197 -2.25 2.09 5.90
C PHE A 197 -2.82 1.24 7.04
N PHE A 198 -2.69 -0.09 6.96
CA PHE A 198 -3.22 -0.97 7.98
C PHE A 198 -2.34 -1.04 9.23
N GLU A 199 -1.03 -0.80 9.13
CA GLU A 199 -0.12 -0.72 10.29
C GLU A 199 -0.69 0.19 11.39
N LYS A 200 -1.01 1.45 11.06
CA LYS A 200 -1.57 2.41 12.03
C LYS A 200 -2.98 2.07 12.49
N LEU A 201 -3.84 1.56 11.60
CA LEU A 201 -5.20 1.16 11.95
C LEU A 201 -5.21 -0.03 12.91
N ILE A 202 -4.36 -1.03 12.68
CA ILE A 202 -4.21 -2.17 13.57
C ILE A 202 -3.65 -1.72 14.90
N LEU A 203 -2.60 -0.89 14.89
CA LEU A 203 -1.94 -0.44 16.12
C LEU A 203 -2.86 0.43 16.98
N GLY A 204 -3.49 1.46 16.39
CA GLY A 204 -4.47 2.28 17.11
C GLY A 204 -5.70 1.48 17.53
N GLY A 205 -6.15 0.55 16.68
CA GLY A 205 -7.25 -0.37 16.99
C GLY A 205 -6.94 -1.24 18.20
N ILE A 206 -5.76 -1.89 18.25
CA ILE A 206 -5.45 -2.80 19.35
C ILE A 206 -5.24 -2.05 20.65
N LEU A 207 -4.59 -0.88 20.63
CA LEU A 207 -4.42 -0.06 21.84
C LEU A 207 -5.77 0.42 22.38
N HIS A 208 -6.72 0.76 21.52
CA HIS A 208 -8.11 1.08 21.93
C HIS A 208 -8.86 -0.13 22.50
N VAL A 209 -8.70 -1.31 21.89
CA VAL A 209 -9.27 -2.57 22.39
C VAL A 209 -8.71 -2.88 23.79
N LEU A 210 -7.42 -2.62 24.01
CA LEU A 210 -6.73 -2.76 25.29
C LEU A 210 -7.10 -1.70 26.34
N GLY A 211 -7.99 -0.75 25.99
CA GLY A 211 -8.54 0.24 26.92
C GLY A 211 -7.82 1.59 26.91
N LEU A 212 -6.80 1.79 26.08
CA LEU A 212 -6.11 3.06 25.98
C LEU A 212 -6.90 4.06 25.14
N ARG A 213 -6.77 5.35 25.47
CA ARG A 213 -7.44 6.43 24.75
C ARG A 213 -6.50 7.18 23.83
N LEU A 214 -6.92 7.39 22.58
CA LEU A 214 -6.19 8.20 21.61
C LEU A 214 -6.14 9.68 22.07
N ILE A 215 -4.96 10.28 21.98
CA ILE A 215 -4.71 11.70 22.23
C ILE A 215 -3.77 12.27 21.16
N SER A 216 -3.71 13.60 21.06
CA SER A 216 -2.65 14.28 20.31
C SER A 216 -1.33 14.23 21.06
N GLU A 217 -0.23 14.16 20.31
CA GLU A 217 1.13 14.27 20.85
C GLU A 217 1.31 15.57 21.64
N GLY A 218 1.97 15.50 22.80
CA GLY A 218 2.21 16.66 23.66
C GLY A 218 1.03 17.06 24.56
N SER A 219 -0.06 16.29 24.57
CA SER A 219 -1.15 16.48 25.55
C SER A 219 -0.64 16.34 26.99
N SER A 220 -1.24 17.11 27.91
CA SER A 220 -0.93 17.04 29.34
C SER A 220 -1.50 15.80 30.03
N VAL A 221 -2.37 15.04 29.35
CA VAL A 221 -2.91 13.79 29.88
C VAL A 221 -1.92 12.67 29.59
N SER A 222 -1.55 11.90 30.61
CA SER A 222 -0.50 10.89 30.50
C SER A 222 -0.89 9.51 31.04
N ASP A 223 -2.15 9.31 31.42
CA ASP A 223 -2.59 8.06 32.05
C ASP A 223 -3.52 7.26 31.13
N ASN A 224 -3.12 6.04 30.80
CA ASN A 224 -3.81 5.11 29.91
C ASN A 224 -4.17 5.72 28.55
N VAL A 225 -3.20 6.39 27.94
CA VAL A 225 -3.35 7.11 26.67
C VAL A 225 -2.31 6.67 25.65
N TYR A 226 -2.60 6.89 24.37
CA TYR A 226 -1.63 6.71 23.30
C TYR A 226 -1.78 7.79 22.24
N TRP A 227 -0.71 8.05 21.50
CA TRP A 227 -0.75 8.77 20.23
C TRP A 227 -0.06 7.94 19.16
N LEU A 228 -0.46 8.19 17.91
CA LEU A 228 0.22 7.68 16.73
C LEU A 228 1.16 8.78 16.24
N SER A 229 2.40 8.44 15.90
CA SER A 229 3.33 9.43 15.38
C SER A 229 2.90 9.90 13.99
N SER A 230 3.26 11.13 13.63
CA SER A 230 3.17 11.63 12.25
C SER A 230 4.60 11.86 11.74
N ARG A 231 4.90 11.43 10.51
CA ARG A 231 6.23 11.64 9.91
C ARG A 231 6.45 13.13 9.63
N GLY A 232 7.10 13.82 10.57
CA GLY A 232 7.46 15.24 10.45
C GLY A 232 8.39 15.76 11.53
N ARG A 233 8.44 15.12 12.71
CA ARG A 233 9.41 15.40 13.77
C ARG A 233 10.37 14.23 13.93
N LYS A 234 11.60 14.54 14.38
CA LYS A 234 12.74 13.62 14.56
C LYS A 234 12.30 12.18 14.91
N ARG A 235 12.44 11.27 13.94
CA ARG A 235 12.42 9.80 14.03
C ARG A 235 11.79 9.21 15.32
N GLU A 236 10.47 9.02 15.32
CA GLU A 236 9.72 8.36 16.39
C GLU A 236 9.11 7.02 15.96
N SER A 237 8.72 6.18 16.92
CA SER A 237 8.01 4.91 16.74
C SER A 237 6.60 5.10 16.18
N ASP A 238 5.96 4.08 15.61
CA ASP A 238 4.62 4.21 14.97
C ASP A 238 3.52 4.63 15.97
N ALA A 239 3.63 4.19 17.23
CA ALA A 239 2.85 4.73 18.33
C ALA A 239 3.67 4.83 19.61
N THR A 240 3.17 5.64 20.54
CA THR A 240 3.63 5.67 21.92
C THR A 240 2.43 5.64 22.86
N ALA A 241 2.47 4.74 23.84
CA ALA A 241 1.52 4.68 24.93
C ALA A 241 2.17 5.16 26.23
N LEU A 242 1.38 5.78 27.10
CA LEU A 242 1.79 6.17 28.45
C LEU A 242 0.83 5.57 29.46
N PHE A 243 1.42 5.03 30.53
CA PHE A 243 0.74 4.41 31.66
C PHE A 243 1.24 5.04 32.96
N ASP A 244 0.33 5.53 33.81
CA ASP A 244 0.60 6.30 35.05
C ASP A 244 1.83 7.24 34.98
N LYS A 245 2.32 7.76 36.10
CA LYS A 245 3.46 8.68 36.16
C LYS A 245 4.78 7.92 36.10
N GLY A 246 5.18 7.45 34.92
CA GLY A 246 6.57 7.09 34.67
C GLY A 246 6.85 6.08 33.57
N ILE A 247 5.84 5.32 33.12
CA ILE A 247 6.03 4.23 32.17
C ILE A 247 5.54 4.64 30.79
N GLY A 248 6.43 4.57 29.80
CA GLY A 248 6.08 4.73 28.39
C GLY A 248 6.43 3.48 27.60
N ILE A 249 5.60 3.17 26.60
CA ILE A 249 5.85 2.05 25.70
C ILE A 249 5.77 2.55 24.26
N ARG A 250 6.84 2.32 23.51
CA ARG A 250 6.91 2.54 22.07
C ARG A 250 6.47 1.30 21.33
N PHE A 251 5.66 1.50 20.31
CA PHE A 251 5.22 0.46 19.42
C PHE A 251 5.70 0.74 18.01
N ASP A 252 6.27 -0.28 17.39
CA ASP A 252 6.52 -0.31 15.96
C ASP A 252 5.79 -1.54 15.40
N ILE A 253 5.12 -1.38 14.27
CA ILE A 253 4.43 -2.48 13.59
C ILE A 253 4.90 -2.53 12.13
N GLY A 254 5.16 -3.75 11.66
CA GLY A 254 5.58 -3.95 10.28
C GLY A 254 5.10 -5.26 9.73
N PHE A 255 4.59 -5.25 8.50
CA PHE A 255 4.30 -6.48 7.76
C PHE A 255 5.58 -7.14 7.21
N ILE A 256 6.47 -7.54 8.12
CA ILE A 256 7.79 -8.10 7.84
C ILE A 256 7.68 -9.63 7.78
N GLY A 257 8.02 -10.20 6.62
CA GLY A 257 8.05 -11.64 6.41
C GLY A 257 9.37 -12.29 6.85
N VAL A 258 9.37 -13.62 6.88
CA VAL A 258 10.45 -14.50 7.38
C VAL A 258 11.85 -14.19 6.82
N GLY A 259 11.95 -13.68 5.59
CA GLY A 259 13.23 -13.43 4.90
C GLY A 259 13.92 -12.11 5.23
N ASN A 260 13.30 -11.23 6.02
CA ASN A 260 13.79 -9.86 6.27
C ASN A 260 14.06 -9.62 7.77
N THR A 261 14.68 -10.58 8.45
CA THR A 261 14.93 -10.52 9.90
C THR A 261 15.83 -9.35 10.29
N GLU A 262 16.72 -8.89 9.40
CA GLU A 262 17.55 -7.70 9.67
C GLU A 262 16.72 -6.42 9.85
N ILE A 263 15.62 -6.26 9.11
CA ILE A 263 14.76 -5.07 9.21
C ILE A 263 14.12 -4.99 10.60
N SER A 264 13.70 -6.12 11.13
CA SER A 264 13.10 -6.19 12.46
C SER A 264 14.13 -5.92 13.56
N LEU A 265 15.36 -6.43 13.48
CA LEU A 265 16.43 -6.13 14.44
C LEU A 265 16.81 -4.67 14.45
N ASP A 266 16.91 -4.09 13.25
CA ASP A 266 17.22 -2.69 13.08
C ASP A 266 16.15 -1.81 13.74
N LYS A 267 14.86 -2.19 13.64
CA LYS A 267 13.80 -1.49 14.38
C LYS A 267 13.94 -1.59 15.90
N VAL A 268 14.39 -2.71 16.47
CA VAL A 268 14.53 -2.85 17.94
C VAL A 268 15.71 -2.06 18.49
N SER A 269 16.85 -2.03 17.80
CA SER A 269 18.08 -1.36 18.29
C SER A 269 18.07 0.16 18.14
N ARG A 270 17.04 0.73 17.52
CA ARG A 270 16.96 2.15 17.13
C ARG A 270 16.47 3.12 18.20
N PHE A 271 15.99 2.65 19.35
CA PHE A 271 15.32 3.51 20.33
C PHE A 271 16.12 3.74 21.61
N GLU A 272 16.28 5.01 21.98
CA GLU A 272 16.86 5.41 23.27
C GLU A 272 15.92 5.06 24.43
N ARG A 273 16.50 4.54 25.53
CA ARG A 273 15.79 3.99 26.70
C ARG A 273 15.15 5.06 27.60
N GLU A 274 15.69 6.27 27.60
CA GLU A 274 15.18 7.38 28.40
C GLU A 274 14.85 8.56 27.49
N ILE A 275 13.67 9.14 27.68
CA ILE A 275 13.31 10.42 27.06
C ILE A 275 12.87 11.42 28.11
N GLU A 276 13.18 12.68 27.85
CA GLU A 276 12.70 13.80 28.64
C GLU A 276 11.39 14.32 28.02
N MET A 277 10.26 14.10 28.69
CA MET A 277 8.95 14.54 28.21
C MET A 277 8.25 15.38 29.28
N GLY A 278 8.03 16.66 28.99
CA GLY A 278 7.45 17.61 29.96
C GLY A 278 8.33 17.87 31.19
N GLY A 279 9.66 17.84 31.03
CA GLY A 279 10.64 18.08 32.10
C GLY A 279 10.80 16.92 33.10
N LYS A 280 10.40 15.70 32.72
CA LYS A 280 10.59 14.47 33.51
C LYS A 280 11.19 13.38 32.63
N SER A 281 12.21 12.67 33.14
CA SER A 281 12.73 11.45 32.51
C SER A 281 11.68 10.34 32.63
N LYS A 282 11.39 9.67 31.52
CA LYS A 282 10.52 8.50 31.45
C LYS A 282 11.30 7.31 30.89
N PHE A 283 11.08 6.14 31.47
CA PHE A 283 11.62 4.89 30.98
C PHE A 283 10.75 4.36 29.84
N MET A 284 11.36 4.04 28.70
CA MET A 284 10.67 3.62 27.49
C MET A 284 10.93 2.15 27.17
N HIS A 285 9.90 1.31 27.25
CA HIS A 285 9.94 -0.03 26.69
C HIS A 285 9.64 0.00 25.19
N THR A 286 10.21 -0.94 24.42
CA THR A 286 9.94 -1.05 22.98
C THR A 286 9.29 -2.41 22.68
N ILE A 287 8.12 -2.36 22.02
CA ILE A 287 7.42 -3.54 21.50
C ILE A 287 7.32 -3.43 19.99
N ILE A 288 7.78 -4.47 19.29
CA ILE A 288 7.73 -4.55 17.82
C ILE A 288 6.81 -5.68 17.41
N ILE A 289 5.85 -5.38 16.56
CA ILE A 289 4.86 -6.34 16.06
C ILE A 289 5.19 -6.65 14.60
N VAL A 290 5.43 -7.92 14.28
CA VAL A 290 5.84 -8.38 12.94
C VAL A 290 4.87 -9.42 12.38
N ASP A 291 4.76 -9.53 11.04
CA ASP A 291 3.86 -10.51 10.37
C ASP A 291 4.25 -11.94 10.75
N ARG A 292 5.47 -12.37 10.40
CA ARG A 292 5.92 -13.74 10.66
C ARG A 292 7.40 -13.83 10.98
N ILE A 293 7.72 -14.57 12.05
CA ILE A 293 9.07 -14.93 12.45
C ILE A 293 9.39 -16.32 11.88
N GLY A 294 10.59 -16.52 11.34
CA GLY A 294 11.03 -17.83 10.88
C GLY A 294 11.33 -18.78 12.04
N ASP A 295 11.03 -20.06 11.88
CA ASP A 295 11.19 -21.10 12.92
C ASP A 295 12.63 -21.24 13.46
N ARG A 296 13.63 -20.73 12.73
CA ARG A 296 15.06 -20.72 13.11
C ARG A 296 15.61 -19.32 13.39
N SER A 297 14.75 -18.33 13.46
CA SER A 297 15.16 -16.95 13.68
C SER A 297 15.55 -16.73 15.15
N ARG A 298 16.75 -16.17 15.37
CA ARG A 298 17.23 -15.76 16.69
C ARG A 298 16.71 -14.38 17.12
N ILE A 299 15.78 -13.81 16.36
CA ILE A 299 15.40 -12.41 16.51
C ILE A 299 14.73 -12.10 17.85
N VAL A 300 13.96 -13.04 18.39
CA VAL A 300 13.31 -12.89 19.70
C VAL A 300 14.35 -12.89 20.82
N GLU A 301 15.39 -13.71 20.70
CA GLU A 301 16.50 -13.74 21.66
C GLU A 301 17.29 -12.43 21.62
N LEU A 302 17.66 -11.99 20.42
CA LEU A 302 18.40 -10.75 20.20
C LEU A 302 17.62 -9.51 20.66
N ALA A 303 16.30 -9.48 20.48
CA ALA A 303 15.46 -8.40 20.99
C ALA A 303 15.47 -8.35 22.53
N LYS A 304 15.39 -9.51 23.19
CA LYS A 304 15.48 -9.59 24.66
C LYS A 304 16.83 -9.10 25.19
N GLU A 305 17.94 -9.37 24.48
CA GLU A 305 19.28 -8.91 24.86
C GLU A 305 19.38 -7.37 24.92
N ILE A 306 18.57 -6.66 24.12
CA ILE A 306 18.51 -5.19 24.09
C ILE A 306 17.30 -4.61 24.84
N ASP A 307 16.56 -5.44 25.59
CA ASP A 307 15.35 -5.09 26.36
C ASP A 307 14.16 -4.64 25.48
N GLY A 308 14.10 -5.19 24.25
CA GLY A 308 12.97 -5.06 23.35
C GLY A 308 12.10 -6.32 23.34
N THR A 309 10.81 -6.16 23.02
CA THR A 309 9.90 -7.29 22.80
C THR A 309 9.53 -7.39 21.33
N ILE A 310 9.56 -8.59 20.75
CA ILE A 310 9.01 -8.86 19.42
C ILE A 310 7.81 -9.79 19.56
N LEU A 311 6.69 -9.41 18.95
CA LEU A 311 5.46 -10.18 18.88
C LEU A 311 5.12 -10.50 17.42
N GLN A 312 4.51 -11.66 17.19
CA GLN A 312 4.13 -12.11 15.85
C GLN A 312 2.61 -12.03 15.64
N MET A 313 2.14 -11.20 14.70
CA MET A 313 0.70 -11.01 14.45
C MET A 313 0.04 -12.17 13.70
N SER A 314 0.80 -13.04 13.02
CA SER A 314 0.19 -14.23 12.39
C SER A 314 -0.20 -15.33 13.39
N SER A 315 0.01 -15.13 14.68
CA SER A 315 -0.53 -15.99 15.74
C SER A 315 -1.96 -15.57 16.04
N LYS A 316 -2.92 -16.50 16.07
CA LYS A 316 -4.32 -16.19 16.42
C LYS A 316 -4.48 -15.44 17.74
N ASN A 317 -3.53 -15.62 18.65
CA ASN A 317 -3.59 -15.12 20.03
C ASN A 317 -2.61 -13.97 20.27
N TRP A 318 -2.12 -13.30 19.21
CA TRP A 318 -1.18 -12.19 19.37
C TRP A 318 -1.74 -11.00 20.18
N PRO A 319 -3.06 -10.66 20.14
CA PRO A 319 -3.61 -9.62 21.02
C PRO A 319 -3.50 -9.99 22.49
N ILE A 320 -3.72 -11.27 22.82
CA ILE A 320 -3.60 -11.81 24.18
C ILE A 320 -2.14 -11.75 24.63
N GLN A 321 -1.20 -12.15 23.76
CA GLN A 321 0.24 -12.06 24.05
C GLN A 321 0.69 -10.62 24.28
N LEU A 322 0.17 -9.68 23.49
CA LEU A 322 0.43 -8.26 23.69
C LEU A 322 -0.11 -7.80 25.05
N ALA A 323 -1.36 -8.12 25.38
CA ALA A 323 -1.96 -7.73 26.65
C ALA A 323 -1.20 -8.31 27.86
N ALA A 324 -0.84 -9.60 27.82
CA ALA A 324 -0.04 -10.24 28.85
C ALA A 324 1.33 -9.55 28.99
N LYS A 325 1.95 -9.13 27.89
CA LYS A 325 3.21 -8.39 27.95
C LYS A 325 3.05 -7.00 28.57
N LEU A 326 1.92 -6.34 28.34
CA LEU A 326 1.63 -5.08 29.01
C LEU A 326 1.41 -5.27 30.51
N GLU A 327 0.73 -6.34 30.94
CA GLU A 327 0.60 -6.69 32.37
C GLU A 327 1.97 -6.94 33.02
N GLU A 328 2.94 -7.53 32.30
CA GLU A 328 4.31 -7.73 32.81
C GLU A 328 5.11 -6.43 32.95
N ILE A 329 4.85 -5.44 32.09
CA ILE A 329 5.62 -4.19 32.02
C ILE A 329 5.01 -3.10 32.93
N VAL A 330 3.68 -3.05 32.99
CA VAL A 330 2.93 -1.96 33.61
C VAL A 330 2.22 -2.48 34.85
N ASP A 331 2.78 -2.14 36.01
CA ASP A 331 2.13 -2.42 37.29
C ASP A 331 0.71 -1.82 37.33
N GLY A 332 -0.29 -2.66 37.59
CA GLY A 332 -1.69 -2.25 37.69
C GLY A 332 -2.45 -2.21 36.36
N PHE A 333 -1.82 -2.53 35.23
CA PHE A 333 -2.56 -2.83 34.00
C PHE A 333 -3.22 -4.20 34.14
N GLU A 334 -4.53 -4.27 33.87
CA GLU A 334 -5.28 -5.53 33.80
C GLU A 334 -5.72 -5.78 32.36
N SER A 335 -5.31 -6.93 31.82
CA SER A 335 -5.65 -7.36 30.47
C SER A 335 -7.17 -7.51 30.34
N PRO A 336 -7.80 -6.87 29.33
CA PRO A 336 -9.22 -7.07 29.08
C PRO A 336 -9.52 -8.48 28.56
N PHE A 337 -8.51 -9.25 28.16
CA PHE A 337 -8.66 -10.63 27.69
C PHE A 337 -8.48 -11.66 28.81
N LYS A 338 -8.30 -11.21 30.05
CA LYS A 338 -8.11 -12.10 31.20
C LYS A 338 -9.30 -13.07 31.29
N GLU A 339 -8.98 -14.36 31.35
CA GLU A 339 -9.95 -15.48 31.41
C GLU A 339 -10.84 -15.69 30.18
N MET A 340 -10.66 -14.94 29.09
CA MET A 340 -11.39 -15.16 27.85
C MET A 340 -10.80 -16.33 27.05
N ASP A 341 -11.65 -17.15 26.44
CA ASP A 341 -11.23 -18.09 25.41
C ASP A 341 -11.00 -17.41 24.03
N ASP A 342 -10.58 -18.18 23.04
CA ASP A 342 -10.30 -17.66 21.70
C ASP A 342 -11.55 -17.04 21.02
N GLU A 343 -12.73 -17.62 21.21
CA GLU A 343 -13.98 -17.16 20.58
C GLU A 343 -14.53 -15.91 21.27
N GLU A 344 -14.46 -15.88 22.59
CA GLU A 344 -14.76 -14.72 23.44
C GLU A 344 -13.84 -13.55 23.11
N THR A 345 -12.54 -13.81 22.95
CA THR A 345 -11.54 -12.81 22.57
C THR A 345 -11.88 -12.16 21.23
N VAL A 346 -12.14 -12.97 20.20
CA VAL A 346 -12.51 -12.45 18.86
C VAL A 346 -13.80 -11.64 18.92
N SER A 347 -14.79 -12.13 19.67
CA SER A 347 -16.08 -11.43 19.86
C SER A 347 -15.90 -10.09 20.59
N TYR A 348 -15.05 -10.06 21.61
CA TYR A 348 -14.70 -8.84 22.34
C TYR A 348 -14.00 -7.82 21.42
N ILE A 349 -12.98 -8.26 20.67
CA ILE A 349 -12.26 -7.41 19.70
C ILE A 349 -13.25 -6.82 18.70
N ARG A 350 -14.11 -7.66 18.09
CA ARG A 350 -15.10 -7.23 17.10
C ARG A 350 -16.03 -6.16 17.68
N LYS A 351 -16.50 -6.35 18.92
CA LYS A 351 -17.35 -5.37 19.61
C LYS A 351 -16.60 -4.07 19.88
N ARG A 352 -15.37 -4.12 20.39
CA ARG A 352 -14.58 -2.93 20.75
C ARG A 352 -14.10 -2.13 19.53
N ILE A 353 -13.79 -2.79 18.42
CA ILE A 353 -13.40 -2.14 17.16
C ILE A 353 -14.50 -1.22 16.62
N THR A 354 -15.78 -1.52 16.87
CA THR A 354 -16.88 -0.65 16.40
C THR A 354 -16.81 0.77 16.97
N THR A 355 -16.20 0.94 18.15
CA THR A 355 -16.03 2.24 18.82
C THR A 355 -14.60 2.78 18.72
N ALA A 356 -13.71 2.10 17.99
CA ALA A 356 -12.35 2.59 17.79
C ALA A 356 -12.38 3.91 17.01
N PRO A 357 -11.49 4.87 17.34
CA PRO A 357 -11.47 6.21 16.75
C PRO A 357 -10.83 6.20 15.34
N PHE A 358 -11.30 5.32 14.44
CA PHE A 358 -10.71 5.17 13.11
C PHE A 358 -10.80 6.43 12.28
N ASP A 359 -11.84 7.26 12.43
CA ASP A 359 -11.92 8.54 11.73
C ASP A 359 -10.78 9.50 12.16
N GLU A 360 -10.38 9.47 13.43
CA GLU A 360 -9.24 10.26 13.92
C GLU A 360 -7.91 9.66 13.48
N ILE A 361 -7.78 8.33 13.55
CA ILE A 361 -6.57 7.62 13.09
C ILE A 361 -6.36 7.86 11.59
N LEU A 362 -7.42 7.87 10.79
CA LEU A 362 -7.35 8.14 9.35
C LEU A 362 -6.87 9.55 9.05
N LYS A 363 -7.26 10.57 9.83
CA LYS A 363 -6.73 11.93 9.68
C LYS A 363 -5.22 11.97 9.91
N ILE A 364 -4.74 11.26 10.94
CA ILE A 364 -3.30 11.14 11.21
C ILE A 364 -2.57 10.45 10.05
N VAL A 365 -3.18 9.44 9.42
CA VAL A 365 -2.63 8.76 8.23
C VAL A 365 -2.64 9.68 7.00
N GLN A 366 -3.62 10.58 6.86
CA GLN A 366 -3.70 11.54 5.75
C GLN A 366 -2.64 12.63 5.80
N GLU A 367 -2.30 13.09 7.01
CA GLU A 367 -1.33 14.15 7.23
C GLU A 367 0.12 13.69 7.01
N GLU A 368 0.35 12.38 6.75
CA GLU A 368 1.67 11.89 6.41
C GLU A 368 2.06 12.21 4.96
N PRO A 369 3.27 12.75 4.73
CA PRO A 369 3.78 12.90 3.38
C PRO A 369 3.83 11.53 2.69
N ASN A 370 3.23 11.47 1.51
CA ASN A 370 3.10 10.26 0.75
C ASN A 370 4.46 9.95 0.09
N ASP A 371 5.29 9.10 0.69
CA ASP A 371 6.60 8.68 0.14
C ASP A 371 6.55 8.08 -1.30
N ASN A 372 5.34 7.86 -1.82
CA ASN A 372 5.11 7.41 -3.18
C ASN A 372 4.91 8.55 -4.19
N ASP A 373 5.00 9.81 -3.75
CA ASP A 373 5.05 10.98 -4.64
C ASP A 373 6.52 11.34 -4.95
N PRO A 374 7.04 11.02 -6.14
CA PRO A 374 8.37 11.46 -6.54
C PRO A 374 8.36 12.93 -7.02
N GLY A 375 7.25 13.67 -6.88
CA GLY A 375 7.08 15.03 -7.38
C GLY A 375 7.52 16.14 -6.41
N GLY A 376 7.94 15.81 -5.19
CA GLY A 376 8.56 16.78 -4.30
C GLY A 376 10.03 16.96 -4.68
N ASP A 377 10.32 17.84 -5.65
CA ASP A 377 11.64 18.46 -5.69
C ASP A 377 11.89 19.06 -4.29
N PRO A 378 13.02 18.77 -3.64
CA PRO A 378 13.39 19.54 -2.45
C PRO A 378 13.48 21.00 -2.91
N GLU A 379 12.64 21.86 -2.33
CA GLU A 379 12.74 23.31 -2.52
C GLU A 379 14.21 23.68 -2.41
N ALA A 380 14.76 24.19 -3.51
CA ALA A 380 16.09 24.75 -3.53
C ALA A 380 16.17 25.77 -2.39
N PRO A 381 17.26 25.79 -1.60
CA PRO A 381 17.40 26.75 -0.53
C PRO A 381 17.27 28.15 -1.13
N THR A 382 16.30 28.89 -0.64
CA THR A 382 16.15 30.32 -0.89
C THR A 382 17.47 30.96 -0.51
N GLU A 383 18.19 31.50 -1.50
CA GLU A 383 19.36 32.32 -1.27
C GLU A 383 18.93 33.48 -0.37
N ALA A 384 19.47 33.47 0.84
CA ALA A 384 19.34 34.54 1.79
C ALA A 384 20.08 35.77 1.26
N GLU A 385 19.45 36.90 1.49
CA GLU A 385 19.93 38.26 1.30
C GLU A 385 21.38 38.45 1.77
N GLU A 386 22.21 39.03 0.89
CA GLU A 386 23.22 40.05 1.24
C GLU A 386 23.22 41.17 0.19
#